data_AF-A0A6B3N4C2-F1
#
_entry.id   AF-A0A6B3N4C2-F1
#
_cell.length_a   1.000
_cell.length_b   1.000
_cell.length_c   1.000
_cell.angle_alpha   90.00
_cell.angle_beta   90.00
_cell.angle_gamma   90.00
#
_symmetry.space_group_name_H-M   'P 1'
#
loop_
_entity.id
_entity.type
_entity.pdbx_description
1 polymer ?
#
loop_
_entity_poly.entity_id
_entity_poly.type
_entity_poly.pdbx_seq_one_letter_code
_entity_poly.pdbx_strand_id
1 'polypeptide(L)'
;MGSNLVPPNSGQPDTLIGIANEATYVADLNGDGDQSDTVLESQIVYGYDVDGNGNLRTAFNETEIGFDLNGNGNVTDTNVPESEITVAAGLKLNGIFDNNFVTSANWWDVDGTPGIDTQDVNDNPQPSIIPNPNGRTVNSSYLSNFVTPIQRRVEFPEYVMEICRRVPVSACRPEDWVVGIDGNTNRTFDAGEDERASDLVGTGALPYTVDRLLSGTTARPAIDPADRRYPRRIAFLRDTDNNLDLITNGGLPTLLGINGIDGRGDDSGRVAEYPYNTFSATTRPRLAPHALWYRTTRDQNNPSNTDPRQLSFGQDRPLFYQRPLVNPTTEQPMLVPVLQVHSLTDEPGGRDNTLPIEGGECVEIENGWTQRANEDGATFNVVIASGDSPPRPEEYNGGVENFVRYLENWRQAGGTCANNEGIPVRISGSLIQFKRAAYDTAPFVHANENAGEEPVPTRFGYDITGRQRGGANFMPYATASGQLPYYMAPTRRYGFDVALLTQLPDLFSSRFTTPSAGDPDEFFREVSRDDPWVETLLCAKEKDGGADAVNQRYCRK
;
A
#
# COMPACT_ATOMS: atom_id res chain seq x y z
N MET A 1 -6.40 4.87 -10.34
CA MET A 1 -5.76 5.90 -11.19
C MET A 1 -6.08 7.25 -10.56
N GLY A 2 -5.14 7.80 -9.79
CA GLY A 2 -5.26 9.13 -9.18
C GLY A 2 -4.87 10.23 -10.16
N SER A 3 -5.45 11.41 -10.00
CA SER A 3 -5.43 12.57 -10.90
C SER A 3 -4.02 13.12 -11.13
N ASN A 4 -3.65 13.24 -12.42
CA ASN A 4 -2.44 13.91 -12.90
C ASN A 4 -2.76 15.38 -13.19
N LEU A 5 -3.07 16.19 -12.17
CA LEU A 5 -3.55 17.55 -12.37
C LEU A 5 -2.83 18.54 -11.43
N VAL A 6 -1.62 19.02 -11.80
CA VAL A 6 -1.07 20.40 -11.65
C VAL A 6 0.48 20.43 -11.84
N PRO A 7 1.09 21.54 -12.33
CA PRO A 7 2.49 21.60 -12.77
C PRO A 7 3.56 21.60 -11.64
N PRO A 8 4.82 21.24 -11.94
CA PRO A 8 5.77 20.62 -11.01
C PRO A 8 6.59 21.57 -10.10
N ASN A 9 6.04 22.68 -9.59
CA ASN A 9 6.85 23.73 -8.92
C ASN A 9 6.47 24.11 -7.47
N SER A 10 5.68 23.34 -6.71
CA SER A 10 5.24 23.77 -5.36
C SER A 10 6.01 23.22 -4.15
N GLY A 11 6.93 22.26 -4.29
CA GLY A 11 7.91 21.92 -3.23
C GLY A 11 7.36 21.56 -1.85
N GLN A 12 6.10 21.14 -1.73
CA GLN A 12 5.49 20.62 -0.51
C GLN A 12 5.24 19.11 -0.67
N PRO A 13 5.38 18.31 0.41
CA PRO A 13 5.09 16.87 0.36
C PRO A 13 3.66 16.64 -0.12
N ASP A 14 3.47 15.64 -0.99
CA ASP A 14 2.18 15.21 -1.52
C ASP A 14 1.33 14.55 -0.42
N THR A 15 0.80 15.41 0.43
CA THR A 15 -0.47 15.23 1.15
C THR A 15 -1.58 15.54 0.15
N LEU A 16 -2.73 14.86 0.21
CA LEU A 16 -3.96 15.01 -0.62
C LEU A 16 -4.55 16.45 -0.72
N ILE A 17 -3.71 17.41 -1.08
CA ILE A 17 -3.85 18.88 -1.00
C ILE A 17 -3.56 19.44 -2.40
N GLY A 18 -3.94 18.71 -3.45
CA GLY A 18 -4.01 19.28 -4.79
C GLY A 18 -4.97 20.46 -4.77
N ILE A 19 -4.57 21.60 -5.33
CA ILE A 19 -5.44 22.77 -5.43
C ILE A 19 -6.26 22.64 -6.72
N ALA A 20 -7.56 22.39 -6.58
CA ALA A 20 -8.52 22.43 -7.68
C ALA A 20 -9.05 23.85 -7.86
N ASN A 21 -8.99 24.38 -9.07
CA ASN A 21 -9.52 25.70 -9.38
C ASN A 21 -10.95 25.58 -9.89
N GLU A 22 -11.91 26.07 -9.14
CA GLU A 22 -13.34 25.95 -9.45
C GLU A 22 -13.71 26.63 -10.77
N ALA A 23 -13.09 27.77 -11.07
CA ALA A 23 -13.32 28.49 -12.33
C ALA A 23 -12.88 27.69 -13.56
N THR A 24 -11.95 26.74 -13.40
CA THR A 24 -11.54 25.82 -14.46
C THR A 24 -12.60 24.75 -14.74
N TYR A 25 -13.33 24.33 -13.69
CA TYR A 25 -14.37 23.30 -13.78
C TYR A 25 -15.79 23.86 -13.94
N VAL A 26 -15.96 25.17 -13.73
CA VAL A 26 -17.28 25.86 -13.74
C VAL A 26 -18.26 25.15 -12.81
N ALA A 27 -17.75 24.76 -11.63
CA ALA A 27 -18.46 24.00 -10.63
C ALA A 27 -18.02 24.47 -9.23
N ASP A 28 -19.00 24.61 -8.35
CA ASP A 28 -18.82 24.82 -6.90
C ASP A 28 -18.40 23.47 -6.32
N LEU A 29 -17.10 23.28 -6.15
CA LEU A 29 -16.48 22.02 -5.74
C LEU A 29 -16.48 21.86 -4.22
N ASN A 30 -16.39 22.94 -3.43
CA ASN A 30 -16.43 22.89 -1.96
C ASN A 30 -17.82 23.16 -1.36
N GLY A 31 -18.82 23.52 -2.18
CA GLY A 31 -20.18 23.78 -1.73
C GLY A 31 -20.39 25.13 -1.02
N ASP A 32 -19.48 26.09 -1.17
CA ASP A 32 -19.55 27.40 -0.50
C ASP A 32 -20.46 28.42 -1.22
N GLY A 33 -20.98 28.05 -2.40
CA GLY A 33 -21.91 28.83 -3.18
C GLY A 33 -21.26 29.75 -4.22
N ASP A 34 -19.95 29.65 -4.45
CA ASP A 34 -19.27 30.31 -5.58
C ASP A 34 -18.57 29.30 -6.53
N GLN A 35 -17.87 29.79 -7.56
CA GLN A 35 -17.20 28.96 -8.58
C GLN A 35 -15.86 29.60 -8.98
N SER A 36 -15.32 30.46 -8.13
CA SER A 36 -14.31 31.45 -8.49
C SER A 36 -13.01 31.27 -7.74
N ASP A 37 -13.03 30.44 -6.70
CA ASP A 37 -11.92 30.23 -5.81
C ASP A 37 -11.11 28.97 -6.18
N THR A 38 -10.27 28.54 -5.24
CA THR A 38 -9.47 27.34 -5.38
C THR A 38 -9.58 26.53 -4.10
N VAL A 39 -9.95 25.26 -4.25
CA VAL A 39 -10.25 24.35 -3.15
C VAL A 39 -9.22 23.24 -3.08
N LEU A 40 -8.98 22.73 -1.88
CA LEU A 40 -8.18 21.51 -1.76
C LEU A 40 -9.00 20.32 -2.25
N GLU A 41 -8.36 19.34 -2.89
CA GLU A 41 -9.05 18.09 -3.28
C GLU A 41 -9.73 17.41 -2.08
N SER A 42 -9.16 17.54 -0.87
CA SER A 42 -9.77 17.06 0.37
C SER A 42 -11.03 17.80 0.81
N GLN A 43 -11.23 19.03 0.32
CA GLN A 43 -12.37 19.90 0.64
C GLN A 43 -13.46 19.84 -0.44
N ILE A 44 -13.29 18.98 -1.46
CA ILE A 44 -14.34 18.78 -2.45
C ILE A 44 -15.53 18.13 -1.75
N VAL A 45 -16.65 18.82 -1.73
CA VAL A 45 -17.90 18.39 -1.10
C VAL A 45 -18.76 17.69 -2.14
N TYR A 46 -19.22 16.50 -1.79
CA TYR A 46 -20.15 15.71 -2.61
C TYR A 46 -21.49 15.48 -1.91
N GLY A 47 -21.48 15.54 -0.57
CA GLY A 47 -22.58 15.16 0.29
C GLY A 47 -22.73 13.64 0.41
N TYR A 48 -23.15 13.15 1.58
CA TYR A 48 -23.33 11.73 1.84
C TYR A 48 -24.50 11.49 2.79
N ASP A 49 -25.42 10.60 2.43
CA ASP A 49 -26.60 10.24 3.24
C ASP A 49 -26.21 9.21 4.31
N VAL A 50 -25.76 9.69 5.47
CA VAL A 50 -25.17 8.91 6.57
C VAL A 50 -26.24 8.10 7.31
N ASP A 51 -27.49 8.58 7.41
CA ASP A 51 -28.58 7.85 8.09
C ASP A 51 -29.64 7.24 7.16
N GLY A 52 -29.45 7.36 5.84
CA GLY A 52 -30.30 6.72 4.83
C GLY A 52 -31.68 7.36 4.72
N ASN A 53 -31.89 8.53 5.32
CA ASN A 53 -33.20 9.19 5.33
C ASN A 53 -33.45 10.02 4.05
N GLY A 54 -32.45 10.14 3.17
CA GLY A 54 -32.52 10.88 1.91
C GLY A 54 -32.45 12.41 2.05
N ASN A 55 -32.21 12.94 3.25
CA ASN A 55 -32.17 14.36 3.57
C ASN A 55 -30.77 14.79 4.05
N LEU A 56 -29.98 15.31 3.10
CA LEU A 56 -28.62 15.81 3.32
C LEU A 56 -28.49 17.04 4.25
N ARG A 57 -29.56 17.48 4.91
CA ARG A 57 -29.51 18.55 5.93
C ARG A 57 -29.37 18.00 7.34
N THR A 58 -29.44 16.69 7.51
CA THR A 58 -29.21 16.04 8.80
C THR A 58 -27.77 16.31 9.21
N ALA A 59 -27.56 16.66 10.48
CA ALA A 59 -26.24 17.04 10.98
C ALA A 59 -25.71 16.01 11.97
N PHE A 60 -24.41 15.74 11.89
CA PHE A 60 -23.72 14.72 12.67
C PHE A 60 -22.59 15.33 13.51
N ASN A 61 -22.23 14.60 14.56
CA ASN A 61 -21.16 14.93 15.47
C ASN A 61 -19.89 14.17 15.05
N GLU A 62 -18.87 14.89 14.60
CA GLU A 62 -17.58 14.32 14.21
C GLU A 62 -16.88 13.60 15.36
N THR A 63 -17.16 13.98 16.62
CA THR A 63 -16.59 13.29 17.77
C THR A 63 -17.20 11.89 17.95
N GLU A 64 -18.45 11.69 17.51
CA GLU A 64 -19.12 10.40 17.56
C GLU A 64 -18.69 9.51 16.37
N ILE A 65 -18.50 10.11 15.20
CA ILE A 65 -18.04 9.41 13.99
C ILE A 65 -16.51 9.15 14.00
N GLY A 66 -15.75 10.01 14.66
CA GLY A 66 -14.31 9.87 14.89
C GLY A 66 -13.42 10.33 13.73
N PHE A 67 -13.90 11.19 12.82
CA PHE A 67 -13.09 11.89 11.81
C PHE A 67 -13.74 13.16 11.31
N ASP A 68 -12.89 13.96 10.66
CA ASP A 68 -13.21 15.21 9.98
C ASP A 68 -14.11 14.93 8.76
N LEU A 69 -15.37 15.34 8.86
CA LEU A 69 -16.39 15.15 7.82
C LEU A 69 -16.32 16.25 6.77
N ASN A 70 -16.10 17.51 7.20
CA ASN A 70 -16.14 18.70 6.35
C ASN A 70 -14.76 19.12 5.79
N GLY A 71 -13.68 18.42 6.18
CA GLY A 71 -12.33 18.64 5.68
C GLY A 71 -11.67 19.92 6.20
N ASN A 72 -12.13 20.47 7.33
CA ASN A 72 -11.58 21.71 7.89
C ASN A 72 -10.33 21.49 8.77
N GLY A 73 -9.92 20.23 8.97
CA GLY A 73 -8.79 19.83 9.79
C GLY A 73 -9.12 19.62 11.28
N ASN A 74 -10.39 19.67 11.66
CA ASN A 74 -10.90 19.44 13.00
C ASN A 74 -11.78 18.17 13.03
N VAL A 75 -11.90 17.53 14.21
CA VAL A 75 -12.75 16.35 14.43
C VAL A 75 -13.75 16.56 15.57
N THR A 76 -13.90 17.81 16.02
CA THR A 76 -14.74 18.15 17.18
C THR A 76 -16.01 18.87 16.79
N ASP A 77 -16.33 19.00 15.50
CA ASP A 77 -17.53 19.71 15.08
C ASP A 77 -18.76 18.86 15.43
N THR A 78 -19.68 19.45 16.21
CA THR A 78 -20.84 18.73 16.73
C THR A 78 -22.07 18.81 15.82
N ASN A 79 -21.98 19.53 14.71
CA ASN A 79 -23.11 19.85 13.84
C ASN A 79 -22.65 20.04 12.39
N VAL A 80 -22.13 18.97 11.78
CA VAL A 80 -21.75 18.94 10.37
C VAL A 80 -22.90 18.37 9.54
N PRO A 81 -23.53 19.16 8.66
CA PRO A 81 -24.55 18.67 7.75
C PRO A 81 -24.00 17.62 6.79
N GLU A 82 -24.81 16.61 6.45
CA GLU A 82 -24.51 15.62 5.43
C GLU A 82 -24.16 16.22 4.07
N SER A 83 -24.71 17.40 3.74
CA SER A 83 -24.40 18.14 2.53
C SER A 83 -22.99 18.72 2.49
N GLU A 84 -22.31 18.82 3.64
CA GLU A 84 -20.94 19.34 3.76
C GLU A 84 -19.90 18.19 3.82
N ILE A 85 -20.35 16.94 3.72
CA ILE A 85 -19.44 15.79 3.74
C ILE A 85 -18.55 15.80 2.49
N THR A 86 -17.25 15.81 2.75
CA THR A 86 -16.21 15.79 1.72
C THR A 86 -16.11 14.43 1.05
N VAL A 87 -15.53 14.41 -0.15
CA VAL A 87 -15.22 13.19 -0.89
C VAL A 87 -14.35 12.24 -0.05
N ALA A 88 -13.35 12.76 0.66
CA ALA A 88 -12.46 11.96 1.50
C ALA A 88 -13.23 11.31 2.67
N ALA A 89 -14.09 12.08 3.34
CA ALA A 89 -14.96 11.57 4.38
C ALA A 89 -15.95 10.52 3.84
N GLY A 90 -16.57 10.77 2.69
CA GLY A 90 -17.48 9.82 2.01
C GLY A 90 -16.82 8.48 1.65
N LEU A 91 -15.53 8.48 1.29
CA LEU A 91 -14.77 7.25 1.08
C LEU A 91 -14.63 6.42 2.37
N LYS A 92 -14.34 7.08 3.49
CA LYS A 92 -14.27 6.44 4.82
C LYS A 92 -15.61 5.90 5.26
N LEU A 93 -16.69 6.66 5.04
CA LEU A 93 -18.06 6.21 5.28
C LEU A 93 -18.45 5.00 4.42
N ASN A 94 -17.85 4.86 3.23
CA ASN A 94 -17.97 3.66 2.41
C ASN A 94 -17.08 2.48 2.86
N GLY A 95 -16.34 2.62 3.96
CA GLY A 95 -15.47 1.61 4.55
C GLY A 95 -14.11 1.50 3.87
N ILE A 96 -13.68 2.54 3.13
CA ILE A 96 -12.48 2.55 2.30
C ILE A 96 -11.46 3.52 2.88
N PHE A 97 -10.21 3.08 3.02
CA PHE A 97 -9.11 3.91 3.51
C PHE A 97 -8.62 4.90 2.44
N ASP A 98 -7.97 5.98 2.90
CA ASP A 98 -7.37 7.02 2.05
C ASP A 98 -6.26 6.49 1.10
N ASN A 99 -5.84 5.23 1.25
CA ASN A 99 -4.74 4.66 0.48
C ASN A 99 -5.21 3.56 -0.45
N ASN A 100 -4.73 3.63 -1.68
CA ASN A 100 -4.93 2.61 -2.70
C ASN A 100 -4.07 1.37 -2.37
N PHE A 101 -4.68 0.37 -1.75
CA PHE A 101 -4.24 -1.02 -1.89
C PHE A 101 -5.07 -1.69 -2.98
N VAL A 102 -4.48 -2.69 -3.64
CA VAL A 102 -5.17 -3.45 -4.70
C VAL A 102 -5.64 -4.78 -4.12
N THR A 103 -6.91 -5.13 -4.33
CA THR A 103 -7.54 -6.37 -3.84
C THR A 103 -7.44 -7.54 -4.83
N SER A 104 -7.13 -7.24 -6.09
CA SER A 104 -6.91 -8.22 -7.17
C SER A 104 -6.03 -7.65 -8.26
N ALA A 105 -4.98 -8.38 -8.62
CA ALA A 105 -4.19 -8.12 -9.81
C ALA A 105 -3.72 -9.44 -10.41
N ASN A 106 -3.62 -9.50 -11.74
CA ASN A 106 -2.97 -10.63 -12.39
C ASN A 106 -1.46 -10.53 -12.11
N TRP A 107 -0.85 -11.66 -11.72
CA TRP A 107 0.60 -11.76 -11.60
C TRP A 107 1.18 -11.73 -13.03
N TRP A 108 2.26 -10.96 -13.23
CA TRP A 108 2.76 -10.65 -14.57
C TRP A 108 3.35 -11.89 -15.26
N ASP A 109 2.96 -12.10 -16.53
CA ASP A 109 3.56 -13.08 -17.45
C ASP A 109 4.92 -12.57 -17.93
N VAL A 110 6.01 -13.14 -17.40
CA VAL A 110 7.37 -12.75 -17.76
C VAL A 110 7.81 -13.24 -19.15
N ASP A 111 7.15 -14.26 -19.73
CA ASP A 111 7.71 -15.00 -20.87
C ASP A 111 6.76 -15.19 -22.06
N GLY A 112 5.54 -14.63 -22.05
CA GLY A 112 4.57 -14.76 -23.15
C GLY A 112 4.15 -16.22 -23.40
N THR A 113 4.35 -17.09 -22.41
CA THR A 113 4.06 -18.52 -22.52
C THR A 113 2.64 -18.76 -22.03
N PRO A 114 1.74 -19.38 -22.82
CA PRO A 114 0.39 -19.70 -22.37
C PRO A 114 0.49 -20.69 -21.18
N GLY A 115 0.28 -20.20 -19.95
CA GLY A 115 0.37 -21.03 -18.74
C GLY A 115 1.07 -20.41 -17.52
N ILE A 116 1.44 -19.12 -17.53
CA ILE A 116 2.05 -18.43 -16.37
C ILE A 116 1.05 -17.50 -15.63
N ASP A 117 -0.19 -17.43 -16.10
CA ASP A 117 -1.35 -16.86 -15.39
C ASP A 117 -2.38 -17.98 -15.19
N THR A 118 -1.97 -19.08 -14.53
CA THR A 118 -2.92 -20.17 -14.23
C THR A 118 -3.86 -19.68 -13.15
N GLN A 119 -4.99 -19.15 -13.59
CA GLN A 119 -6.17 -19.03 -12.76
C GLN A 119 -6.44 -20.36 -12.05
N ASP A 120 -6.76 -20.31 -10.77
CA ASP A 120 -7.28 -21.49 -10.09
C ASP A 120 -8.64 -21.90 -10.67
N VAL A 121 -9.24 -22.96 -10.14
CA VAL A 121 -10.57 -23.43 -10.56
C VAL A 121 -11.69 -22.39 -10.35
N ASN A 122 -11.41 -21.26 -9.68
CA ASN A 122 -12.33 -20.17 -9.36
C ASN A 122 -11.92 -18.84 -10.02
N ASP A 123 -11.04 -18.86 -11.02
CA ASP A 123 -10.52 -17.68 -11.72
C ASP A 123 -9.67 -16.72 -10.86
N ASN A 124 -9.15 -17.17 -9.70
CA ASN A 124 -8.25 -16.37 -8.88
C ASN A 124 -6.84 -16.32 -9.49
N PRO A 125 -6.19 -15.15 -9.54
CA PRO A 125 -4.78 -15.05 -9.95
C PRO A 125 -3.88 -15.84 -8.99
N GLN A 126 -2.99 -16.68 -9.54
CA GLN A 126 -2.01 -17.44 -8.78
C GLN A 126 -0.58 -16.96 -9.07
N PRO A 127 0.35 -17.05 -8.09
CA PRO A 127 1.77 -16.86 -8.36
C PRO A 127 2.30 -17.92 -9.35
N SER A 128 3.34 -17.57 -10.12
CA SER A 128 3.93 -18.51 -11.09
C SER A 128 4.59 -19.69 -10.39
N ILE A 129 4.22 -20.89 -10.83
CA ILE A 129 4.87 -22.14 -10.41
C ILE A 129 6.12 -22.47 -11.25
N ILE A 130 6.43 -21.66 -12.26
CA ILE A 130 7.58 -21.90 -13.14
C ILE A 130 8.85 -21.35 -12.50
N PRO A 131 9.88 -22.19 -12.30
CA PRO A 131 11.19 -21.72 -11.87
C PRO A 131 11.83 -20.84 -12.96
N ASN A 132 12.39 -19.69 -12.58
CA ASN A 132 13.26 -18.92 -13.47
C ASN A 132 14.52 -19.69 -13.87
N PRO A 133 15.34 -19.16 -14.80
CA PRO A 133 16.64 -19.73 -15.15
C PRO A 133 17.60 -19.95 -13.97
N ASN A 134 17.32 -19.36 -12.80
CA ASN A 134 18.08 -19.51 -11.56
C ASN A 134 17.47 -20.55 -10.60
N GLY A 135 16.48 -21.34 -11.05
CA GLY A 135 15.87 -22.43 -10.29
C GLY A 135 14.89 -22.02 -9.20
N ARG A 136 14.40 -20.78 -9.18
CA ARG A 136 13.43 -20.28 -8.18
C ARG A 136 12.12 -19.87 -8.83
N THR A 137 10.99 -20.23 -8.23
CA THR A 137 9.66 -19.78 -8.65
C THR A 137 9.58 -18.25 -8.59
N VAL A 138 9.26 -17.61 -9.71
CA VAL A 138 9.16 -16.13 -9.77
C VAL A 138 7.75 -15.73 -9.46
N ASN A 139 7.54 -15.18 -8.27
CA ASN A 139 6.27 -14.57 -7.90
C ASN A 139 6.25 -13.07 -8.25
N SER A 140 7.14 -12.60 -9.14
CA SER A 140 7.35 -11.17 -9.33
C SER A 140 6.52 -10.54 -10.46
N SER A 141 5.86 -9.42 -10.15
CA SER A 141 5.16 -8.52 -11.07
C SER A 141 5.52 -7.07 -10.74
N TYR A 142 5.17 -6.09 -11.58
CA TYR A 142 5.29 -4.67 -11.21
C TYR A 142 4.52 -4.32 -9.92
N LEU A 143 3.55 -5.16 -9.54
CA LEU A 143 2.76 -5.02 -8.32
C LEU A 143 3.35 -5.79 -7.13
N SER A 144 4.33 -6.68 -7.34
CA SER A 144 5.01 -7.43 -6.26
C SER A 144 6.29 -6.76 -5.79
N ASN A 145 6.66 -5.61 -6.34
CA ASN A 145 7.89 -4.89 -6.02
C ASN A 145 7.83 -4.14 -4.68
N PHE A 146 6.86 -4.42 -3.81
CA PHE A 146 6.65 -3.77 -2.51
C PHE A 146 6.41 -2.25 -2.55
N VAL A 147 6.21 -1.68 -3.74
CA VAL A 147 5.82 -0.27 -3.92
C VAL A 147 4.31 -0.13 -3.85
N THR A 148 3.56 -1.06 -4.46
CA THR A 148 2.09 -1.09 -4.39
C THR A 148 1.64 -2.15 -3.38
N PRO A 149 1.00 -1.79 -2.27
CA PRO A 149 0.46 -2.76 -1.34
C PRO A 149 -0.71 -3.54 -1.96
N ILE A 150 -0.60 -4.86 -1.97
CA ILE A 150 -1.68 -5.77 -2.36
C ILE A 150 -2.27 -6.39 -1.09
N GLN A 151 -3.58 -6.55 -1.00
CA GLN A 151 -4.18 -7.31 0.09
C GLN A 151 -3.85 -8.82 -0.02
N ARG A 152 -3.41 -9.44 1.08
CA ARG A 152 -3.07 -10.87 1.13
C ARG A 152 -4.31 -11.73 0.91
N ARG A 153 -4.09 -12.84 0.20
CA ARG A 153 -5.05 -13.93 0.00
C ARG A 153 -4.48 -15.18 0.66
N VAL A 154 -5.25 -15.76 1.56
CA VAL A 154 -4.86 -16.87 2.44
C VAL A 154 -6.04 -17.83 2.59
N GLU A 155 -5.87 -18.96 3.28
CA GLU A 155 -7.02 -19.70 3.79
C GLU A 155 -7.70 -18.87 4.89
N PHE A 156 -8.91 -18.38 4.63
CA PHE A 156 -9.63 -17.47 5.52
C PHE A 156 -11.15 -17.62 5.36
N PRO A 157 -11.98 -17.16 6.33
CA PRO A 157 -13.41 -17.17 6.17
C PRO A 157 -13.88 -16.42 4.90
N GLU A 158 -14.75 -17.07 4.13
CA GLU A 158 -15.28 -16.53 2.88
C GLU A 158 -16.52 -15.65 3.12
N TYR A 159 -16.41 -14.36 2.77
CA TYR A 159 -17.47 -13.37 2.94
C TYR A 159 -18.07 -12.97 1.59
N VAL A 160 -19.37 -12.66 1.59
CA VAL A 160 -20.06 -12.09 0.42
C VAL A 160 -19.54 -10.68 0.18
N MET A 161 -19.42 -10.27 -1.08
CA MET A 161 -18.99 -8.92 -1.45
C MET A 161 -20.11 -8.16 -2.16
N GLU A 162 -20.28 -6.88 -1.81
CA GLU A 162 -21.03 -5.89 -2.57
C GLU A 162 -20.11 -5.27 -3.64
N ILE A 163 -20.70 -4.78 -4.73
CA ILE A 163 -20.03 -4.06 -5.80
C ILE A 163 -20.71 -2.71 -6.02
N CYS A 164 -19.93 -1.67 -6.34
CA CYS A 164 -20.46 -0.41 -6.84
C CYS A 164 -19.91 -0.15 -8.24
N ARG A 165 -20.79 -0.03 -9.24
CA ARG A 165 -20.42 0.12 -10.66
C ARG A 165 -20.20 1.58 -11.09
N ARG A 166 -19.83 2.45 -10.15
CA ARG A 166 -19.49 3.87 -10.41
C ARG A 166 -17.98 4.10 -10.35
N VAL A 167 -17.51 5.02 -11.18
CA VAL A 167 -16.09 5.44 -11.23
C VAL A 167 -16.07 6.97 -11.31
N PRO A 168 -15.34 7.67 -10.41
CA PRO A 168 -14.51 7.13 -9.32
C PRO A 168 -15.33 6.50 -8.18
N VAL A 169 -14.69 5.74 -7.29
CA VAL A 169 -15.35 5.09 -6.13
C VAL A 169 -16.00 6.11 -5.17
N SER A 170 -15.51 7.34 -5.14
CA SER A 170 -16.14 8.43 -4.39
C SER A 170 -17.52 8.81 -4.90
N ALA A 171 -17.92 8.39 -6.11
CA ALA A 171 -19.27 8.59 -6.63
C ALA A 171 -20.27 7.52 -6.16
N CYS A 172 -19.81 6.49 -5.45
CA CYS A 172 -20.64 5.44 -4.86
C CYS A 172 -21.37 5.96 -3.64
N ARG A 173 -22.70 5.98 -3.72
CA ARG A 173 -23.60 6.28 -2.62
C ARG A 173 -24.01 4.99 -1.90
N PRO A 174 -24.56 5.07 -0.69
CA PRO A 174 -25.05 3.88 0.03
C PRO A 174 -25.89 2.93 -0.82
N GLU A 175 -26.79 3.47 -1.64
CA GLU A 175 -27.73 2.71 -2.48
C GLU A 175 -27.08 2.07 -3.72
N ASP A 176 -25.87 2.47 -4.10
CA ASP A 176 -25.16 1.93 -5.27
C ASP A 176 -24.45 0.61 -4.97
N TRP A 177 -24.35 0.23 -3.70
CA TRP A 177 -23.68 -0.99 -3.26
C TRP A 177 -24.67 -2.13 -3.21
N VAL A 178 -24.46 -3.10 -4.09
CA VAL A 178 -25.38 -4.22 -4.31
C VAL A 178 -24.63 -5.53 -4.43
N VAL A 179 -25.33 -6.64 -4.20
CA VAL A 179 -24.83 -7.97 -4.51
C VAL A 179 -25.47 -8.42 -5.81
N GLY A 180 -24.66 -8.58 -6.85
CA GLY A 180 -25.10 -9.12 -8.12
C GLY A 180 -25.43 -10.61 -8.01
N ILE A 181 -26.55 -11.03 -8.57
CA ILE A 181 -27.02 -12.42 -8.55
C ILE A 181 -27.27 -12.94 -9.96
N ASP A 182 -26.68 -14.09 -10.29
CA ASP A 182 -26.85 -14.77 -11.58
C ASP A 182 -28.19 -15.54 -11.61
N GLY A 183 -29.29 -14.81 -11.76
CA GLY A 183 -30.64 -15.36 -11.72
C GLY A 183 -30.96 -16.23 -12.93
N ASN A 184 -30.38 -15.91 -14.09
CA ASN A 184 -30.63 -16.60 -15.34
C ASN A 184 -29.52 -17.59 -15.77
N THR A 185 -28.43 -17.69 -15.01
CA THR A 185 -27.28 -18.59 -15.27
C THR A 185 -26.43 -18.20 -16.48
N ASN A 186 -26.46 -16.93 -16.91
CA ASN A 186 -25.65 -16.45 -18.03
C ASN A 186 -24.29 -15.88 -17.59
N ARG A 187 -24.03 -15.78 -16.28
CA ARG A 187 -22.78 -15.28 -15.69
C ARG A 187 -22.45 -13.83 -16.06
N THR A 188 -23.46 -13.04 -16.41
CA THR A 188 -23.33 -11.61 -16.71
C THR A 188 -24.32 -10.83 -15.87
N PHE A 189 -24.02 -9.56 -15.60
CA PHE A 189 -24.87 -8.73 -14.75
C PHE A 189 -26.00 -8.08 -15.57
N ASP A 190 -27.22 -8.60 -15.45
CA ASP A 190 -28.40 -8.07 -16.11
C ASP A 190 -29.23 -7.10 -15.25
N ALA A 191 -30.13 -6.37 -15.89
CA ALA A 191 -31.07 -5.50 -15.18
C ALA A 191 -32.03 -6.33 -14.33
N GLY A 192 -32.11 -6.03 -13.02
CA GLY A 192 -32.92 -6.77 -12.06
C GLY A 192 -32.16 -7.89 -11.35
N GLU A 193 -30.85 -8.00 -11.54
CA GLU A 193 -29.95 -8.91 -10.81
C GLU A 193 -29.16 -8.19 -9.71
N ASP A 194 -29.50 -6.93 -9.43
CA ASP A 194 -29.00 -6.16 -8.30
C ASP A 194 -29.85 -6.48 -7.05
N GLU A 195 -29.30 -7.22 -6.09
CA GLU A 195 -29.96 -7.52 -4.82
C GLU A 195 -29.32 -6.76 -3.66
N ARG A 196 -30.11 -6.42 -2.63
CA ARG A 196 -29.54 -5.94 -1.36
C ARG A 196 -28.95 -7.10 -0.60
N ALA A 197 -27.94 -6.83 0.22
CA ALA A 197 -27.34 -7.83 1.10
C ALA A 197 -28.40 -8.55 1.97
N SER A 198 -29.40 -7.82 2.45
CA SER A 198 -30.52 -8.35 3.24
C SER A 198 -31.41 -9.34 2.50
N ASP A 199 -31.55 -9.20 1.19
CA ASP A 199 -32.45 -10.03 0.39
C ASP A 199 -31.85 -11.42 0.12
N LEU A 200 -30.57 -11.61 0.47
CA LEU A 200 -29.87 -12.88 0.36
C LEU A 200 -30.17 -13.87 1.49
N VAL A 201 -30.75 -13.38 2.59
CA VAL A 201 -30.96 -14.14 3.84
C VAL A 201 -32.38 -13.94 4.38
N GLY A 202 -32.83 -14.84 5.26
CA GLY A 202 -34.16 -14.75 5.90
C GLY A 202 -35.27 -15.62 5.29
N THR A 203 -36.46 -15.57 5.89
CA THR A 203 -37.62 -16.39 5.53
C THR A 203 -38.29 -15.90 4.24
N GLY A 204 -37.74 -16.29 3.10
CA GLY A 204 -38.23 -15.91 1.78
C GLY A 204 -37.12 -15.75 0.74
N ALA A 205 -35.87 -15.59 1.19
CA ALA A 205 -34.71 -15.57 0.32
C ALA A 205 -34.57 -16.90 -0.44
N LEU A 206 -34.35 -16.84 -1.75
CA LEU A 206 -33.87 -18.00 -2.48
C LEU A 206 -32.51 -18.39 -1.88
N PRO A 207 -32.20 -19.68 -1.72
CA PRO A 207 -30.92 -20.10 -1.18
C PRO A 207 -29.82 -19.81 -2.22
N TYR A 208 -29.36 -18.56 -2.27
CA TYR A 208 -28.29 -18.14 -3.15
C TYR A 208 -27.02 -18.88 -2.75
N THR A 209 -26.49 -19.65 -3.70
CA THR A 209 -25.22 -20.35 -3.53
C THR A 209 -24.09 -19.46 -4.02
N VAL A 210 -22.89 -19.70 -3.53
CA VAL A 210 -21.68 -18.96 -3.89
C VAL A 210 -21.43 -18.85 -5.40
N ASP A 211 -21.83 -19.86 -6.19
CA ASP A 211 -21.67 -19.87 -7.66
C ASP A 211 -22.63 -18.91 -8.39
N ARG A 212 -23.62 -18.38 -7.68
CA ARG A 212 -24.62 -17.42 -8.20
C ARG A 212 -24.28 -15.97 -7.85
N LEU A 213 -23.21 -15.72 -7.09
CA LEU A 213 -22.85 -14.36 -6.66
C LEU A 213 -22.00 -13.68 -7.72
N LEU A 214 -22.60 -12.86 -8.59
CA LEU A 214 -21.91 -12.13 -9.66
C LEU A 214 -20.87 -11.15 -9.12
N SER A 215 -21.13 -10.50 -7.98
CA SER A 215 -20.16 -9.63 -7.29
C SER A 215 -18.93 -10.41 -6.77
N GLY A 216 -19.01 -11.73 -6.69
CA GLY A 216 -18.00 -12.61 -6.12
C GLY A 216 -18.01 -12.60 -4.59
N THR A 217 -16.91 -13.10 -4.02
CA THR A 217 -16.69 -13.20 -2.57
C THR A 217 -15.30 -12.70 -2.22
N THR A 218 -14.90 -12.77 -0.95
CA THR A 218 -13.50 -12.56 -0.59
C THR A 218 -12.56 -13.60 -1.22
N ALA A 219 -13.06 -14.80 -1.53
CA ALA A 219 -12.29 -15.89 -2.14
C ALA A 219 -12.48 -16.02 -3.66
N ARG A 220 -13.38 -15.23 -4.27
CA ARG A 220 -13.71 -15.32 -5.69
C ARG A 220 -13.81 -13.93 -6.32
N PRO A 221 -13.23 -13.68 -7.51
CA PRO A 221 -13.42 -12.43 -8.21
C PRO A 221 -14.89 -12.24 -8.60
N ALA A 222 -15.26 -11.04 -9.06
CA ALA A 222 -16.51 -10.86 -9.75
C ALA A 222 -16.57 -11.83 -10.95
N ILE A 223 -17.71 -12.51 -11.10
CA ILE A 223 -17.89 -13.57 -12.10
C ILE A 223 -17.73 -12.98 -13.50
N ASP A 224 -18.37 -11.84 -13.76
CA ASP A 224 -18.18 -11.08 -15.00
C ASP A 224 -16.80 -10.38 -14.97
N PRO A 225 -15.89 -10.70 -15.92
CA PRO A 225 -14.60 -10.02 -16.02
C PRO A 225 -14.72 -8.50 -16.19
N ALA A 226 -15.79 -8.00 -16.79
CA ALA A 226 -16.03 -6.56 -16.97
C ALA A 226 -16.19 -5.84 -15.63
N ASP A 227 -16.71 -6.53 -14.61
CA ASP A 227 -17.01 -5.95 -13.31
C ASP A 227 -15.82 -5.99 -12.33
N ARG A 228 -14.76 -6.74 -12.65
CA ARG A 228 -13.54 -6.82 -11.82
C ARG A 228 -12.80 -5.49 -11.65
N ARG A 229 -13.10 -4.49 -12.48
CA ARG A 229 -12.53 -3.13 -12.41
C ARG A 229 -13.18 -2.23 -11.35
N TYR A 230 -14.36 -2.61 -10.87
CA TYR A 230 -15.14 -1.79 -9.95
C TYR A 230 -14.79 -2.10 -8.50
N PRO A 231 -14.95 -1.12 -7.60
CA PRO A 231 -14.72 -1.33 -6.17
C PRO A 231 -15.70 -2.35 -5.59
N ARG A 232 -15.19 -3.16 -4.64
CA ARG A 232 -15.96 -4.17 -3.91
C ARG A 232 -15.65 -4.09 -2.42
N ARG A 233 -16.64 -4.41 -1.57
CA ARG A 233 -16.51 -4.43 -0.11
C ARG A 233 -17.30 -5.58 0.49
N ILE A 234 -16.98 -6.01 1.72
CA ILE A 234 -17.70 -7.11 2.39
C ILE A 234 -19.15 -6.70 2.67
N ALA A 235 -20.11 -7.58 2.39
CA ALA A 235 -21.52 -7.35 2.64
C ALA A 235 -21.87 -7.50 4.13
N PHE A 236 -22.68 -6.57 4.63
CA PHE A 236 -23.29 -6.63 5.95
C PHE A 236 -24.81 -6.58 5.81
N LEU A 237 -25.52 -7.13 6.79
CA LEU A 237 -26.98 -7.06 6.82
C LEU A 237 -27.44 -5.61 6.91
N ARG A 238 -28.39 -5.24 6.05
CA ARG A 238 -29.01 -3.92 5.99
C ARG A 238 -30.51 -4.01 6.25
N ASP A 239 -31.12 -2.92 6.67
CA ASP A 239 -32.57 -2.80 6.81
C ASP A 239 -33.25 -2.30 5.52
N THR A 240 -34.55 -2.06 5.59
CA THR A 240 -35.35 -1.59 4.44
C THR A 240 -34.97 -0.19 3.97
N ASP A 241 -34.37 0.62 4.85
CA ASP A 241 -33.92 1.98 4.57
C ASP A 241 -32.44 1.99 4.13
N ASN A 242 -31.85 0.81 3.90
CA ASN A 242 -30.46 0.60 3.49
C ASN A 242 -29.43 0.96 4.59
N ASN A 243 -29.88 1.15 5.83
CA ASN A 243 -29.01 1.30 6.99
C ASN A 243 -28.46 -0.06 7.40
N LEU A 244 -27.29 -0.10 8.02
CA LEU A 244 -26.78 -1.29 8.69
C LEU A 244 -27.77 -1.74 9.77
N ASP A 245 -28.11 -3.03 9.76
CA ASP A 245 -28.90 -3.60 10.85
C ASP A 245 -28.01 -3.79 12.09
N LEU A 246 -28.00 -2.76 12.94
CA LEU A 246 -27.35 -2.75 14.25
C LEU A 246 -28.32 -3.12 15.37
N ILE A 247 -29.63 -3.04 15.14
CA ILE A 247 -30.66 -3.15 16.17
C ILE A 247 -30.85 -4.62 16.58
N THR A 248 -30.90 -5.53 15.62
CA THR A 248 -31.17 -6.95 15.90
C THR A 248 -30.05 -7.63 16.69
N ASN A 249 -28.84 -7.08 16.66
CA ASN A 249 -27.65 -7.65 17.29
C ASN A 249 -26.99 -6.77 18.36
N GLY A 250 -27.77 -5.95 19.05
CA GLY A 250 -27.31 -5.24 20.25
C GLY A 250 -26.27 -4.15 19.97
N GLY A 251 -26.40 -3.46 18.84
CA GLY A 251 -25.50 -2.39 18.39
C GLY A 251 -24.34 -2.86 17.52
N LEU A 252 -24.31 -4.15 17.14
CA LEU A 252 -23.24 -4.71 16.30
C LEU A 252 -23.78 -5.08 14.91
N PRO A 253 -22.99 -4.86 13.84
CA PRO A 253 -23.40 -5.22 12.49
C PRO A 253 -23.35 -6.74 12.30
N THR A 254 -24.07 -7.24 11.30
CA THR A 254 -24.09 -8.69 10.97
C THR A 254 -23.35 -8.93 9.67
N LEU A 255 -22.33 -9.79 9.69
CA LEU A 255 -21.57 -10.17 8.50
C LEU A 255 -22.36 -11.17 7.66
N LEU A 256 -22.27 -11.08 6.33
CA LEU A 256 -22.74 -12.13 5.43
C LEU A 256 -21.57 -12.95 4.90
N GLY A 257 -21.66 -14.27 5.01
CA GLY A 257 -20.63 -15.19 4.55
C GLY A 257 -21.19 -16.45 3.94
N ILE A 258 -20.30 -17.36 3.55
CA ILE A 258 -20.68 -18.61 2.90
C ILE A 258 -20.64 -19.77 3.92
N ASN A 259 -21.75 -20.51 4.03
CA ASN A 259 -21.84 -21.72 4.84
C ASN A 259 -20.93 -22.83 4.30
N GLY A 260 -20.33 -23.59 5.22
CA GLY A 260 -19.51 -24.75 4.91
C GLY A 260 -19.28 -25.63 6.14
N ILE A 261 -18.48 -26.68 5.95
CA ILE A 261 -18.13 -27.68 6.97
C ILE A 261 -17.62 -27.02 8.27
N ASP A 262 -16.80 -25.98 8.16
CA ASP A 262 -16.19 -25.28 9.30
C ASP A 262 -17.10 -24.27 9.99
N GLY A 263 -18.31 -24.05 9.46
CA GLY A 263 -19.11 -22.88 9.78
C GLY A 263 -20.39 -23.12 10.55
N ARG A 264 -21.22 -24.07 10.11
CA ARG A 264 -22.39 -24.54 10.89
C ARG A 264 -22.57 -26.06 10.77
N GLY A 265 -21.53 -26.74 10.29
CA GLY A 265 -21.58 -28.16 9.91
C GLY A 265 -22.41 -28.44 8.65
N ASP A 266 -22.81 -27.41 7.90
CA ASP A 266 -23.53 -27.53 6.64
C ASP A 266 -22.63 -27.15 5.45
N ASP A 267 -22.32 -28.09 4.57
CA ASP A 267 -21.50 -27.81 3.37
C ASP A 267 -22.33 -27.29 2.19
N SER A 268 -23.29 -26.41 2.49
CA SER A 268 -24.31 -26.01 1.52
C SER A 268 -23.82 -25.00 0.49
N GLY A 269 -22.71 -24.29 0.78
CA GLY A 269 -22.19 -23.21 -0.06
C GLY A 269 -23.16 -22.04 -0.19
N ARG A 270 -24.12 -21.91 0.73
CA ARG A 270 -25.17 -20.88 0.73
C ARG A 270 -24.74 -19.65 1.50
N VAL A 271 -25.31 -18.50 1.16
CA VAL A 271 -25.18 -17.27 1.95
C VAL A 271 -25.85 -17.45 3.31
N ALA A 272 -25.20 -16.99 4.38
CA ALA A 272 -25.72 -17.01 5.73
C ALA A 272 -25.23 -15.83 6.57
N GLU A 273 -25.98 -15.54 7.63
CA GLU A 273 -25.65 -14.51 8.62
C GLU A 273 -24.65 -15.03 9.66
N TYR A 274 -23.68 -14.18 10.01
CA TYR A 274 -22.69 -14.42 11.06
C TYR A 274 -22.63 -13.25 12.03
N PRO A 275 -23.55 -13.21 13.02
CA PRO A 275 -23.51 -12.23 14.11
C PRO A 275 -22.24 -12.35 14.95
N TYR A 276 -21.63 -11.22 15.31
CA TYR A 276 -20.38 -11.15 16.07
C TYR A 276 -20.43 -11.91 17.41
N ASN A 277 -21.53 -11.75 18.14
CA ASN A 277 -21.76 -12.36 19.45
C ASN A 277 -21.86 -13.90 19.42
N THR A 278 -22.09 -14.48 18.24
CA THR A 278 -22.14 -15.93 18.03
C THR A 278 -20.92 -16.46 17.29
N PHE A 279 -20.01 -15.58 16.84
CA PHE A 279 -18.89 -15.98 16.00
C PHE A 279 -17.92 -16.88 16.76
N SER A 280 -17.54 -18.03 16.18
CA SER A 280 -16.53 -18.91 16.77
C SER A 280 -15.92 -19.83 15.72
N ALA A 281 -14.96 -20.66 16.13
CA ALA A 281 -14.35 -21.69 15.27
C ALA A 281 -15.38 -22.66 14.65
N THR A 282 -16.57 -22.82 15.23
CA THR A 282 -17.65 -23.69 14.74
C THR A 282 -18.89 -22.92 14.28
N THR A 283 -18.83 -21.59 14.30
CA THR A 283 -19.92 -20.65 13.97
C THR A 283 -19.35 -19.46 13.21
N ARG A 284 -18.68 -19.73 12.10
CA ARG A 284 -18.02 -18.75 11.21
C ARG A 284 -18.33 -19.06 9.75
N PRO A 285 -18.04 -18.18 8.78
CA PRO A 285 -18.04 -18.59 7.38
C PRO A 285 -17.05 -19.73 7.13
N ARG A 286 -17.31 -20.53 6.10
CA ARG A 286 -16.39 -21.60 5.68
C ARG A 286 -15.01 -21.03 5.42
N LEU A 287 -13.98 -21.81 5.70
CA LEU A 287 -12.65 -21.48 5.23
C LEU A 287 -12.59 -21.74 3.73
N ALA A 288 -12.05 -20.77 2.99
CA ALA A 288 -11.79 -20.90 1.57
C ALA A 288 -10.35 -20.50 1.27
N PRO A 289 -9.65 -21.24 0.39
CA PRO A 289 -8.36 -20.82 -0.10
C PRO A 289 -8.51 -19.51 -0.89
N HIS A 290 -7.46 -18.70 -0.89
CA HIS A 290 -7.37 -17.43 -1.60
C HIS A 290 -8.39 -16.36 -1.16
N ALA A 291 -8.95 -16.48 0.05
CA ALA A 291 -9.81 -15.48 0.64
C ALA A 291 -8.99 -14.25 1.09
N LEU A 292 -9.54 -13.05 0.87
CA LEU A 292 -8.95 -11.80 1.35
C LEU A 292 -8.78 -11.82 2.88
N TRP A 293 -7.56 -11.54 3.34
CA TRP A 293 -7.23 -11.55 4.76
C TRP A 293 -7.46 -10.19 5.41
N TYR A 294 -8.13 -10.20 6.56
CA TYR A 294 -8.41 -9.03 7.37
C TYR A 294 -7.97 -9.26 8.81
N ARG A 295 -7.69 -8.16 9.53
CA ARG A 295 -7.54 -8.19 10.99
C ARG A 295 -8.84 -8.67 11.63
N THR A 296 -8.71 -9.41 12.73
CA THR A 296 -9.82 -9.92 13.52
C THR A 296 -9.76 -9.42 14.97
N THR A 297 -10.80 -9.70 15.75
CA THR A 297 -10.90 -9.26 17.15
C THR A 297 -11.26 -10.42 18.09
N ARG A 298 -10.69 -10.37 19.29
CA ARG A 298 -11.03 -11.24 20.42
C ARG A 298 -12.21 -10.68 21.22
N ASP A 299 -12.47 -9.38 21.10
CA ASP A 299 -13.57 -8.71 21.76
C ASP A 299 -14.78 -8.69 20.82
N GLN A 300 -15.59 -9.74 20.89
CA GLN A 300 -16.78 -9.89 20.06
C GLN A 300 -17.89 -8.91 20.43
N ASN A 301 -17.85 -8.36 21.64
CA ASN A 301 -18.85 -7.41 22.14
C ASN A 301 -18.46 -5.97 21.78
N ASN A 302 -17.17 -5.71 21.55
CA ASN A 302 -16.68 -4.47 21.00
C ASN A 302 -15.61 -4.75 19.92
N PRO A 303 -16.04 -5.06 18.68
CA PRO A 303 -15.13 -5.36 17.59
C PRO A 303 -14.27 -4.18 17.12
N SER A 304 -14.55 -2.98 17.63
CA SER A 304 -13.75 -1.76 17.42
C SER A 304 -12.72 -1.49 18.52
N ASN A 305 -12.59 -2.38 19.50
CA ASN A 305 -11.65 -2.23 20.60
C ASN A 305 -10.20 -2.23 20.09
N THR A 306 -9.56 -1.06 20.16
CA THR A 306 -8.19 -0.83 19.69
C THR A 306 -7.12 -1.28 20.69
N ASP A 307 -7.48 -1.81 21.87
CA ASP A 307 -6.51 -2.40 22.80
C ASP A 307 -5.75 -3.53 22.07
N PRO A 308 -4.41 -3.44 21.94
CA PRO A 308 -3.61 -4.48 21.27
C PRO A 308 -3.79 -5.89 21.85
N ARG A 309 -4.30 -6.04 23.07
CA ARG A 309 -4.63 -7.34 23.67
C ARG A 309 -5.88 -7.98 23.08
N GLN A 310 -6.78 -7.19 22.50
CA GLN A 310 -8.02 -7.64 21.88
C GLN A 310 -7.89 -7.84 20.38
N LEU A 311 -6.86 -7.30 19.75
CA LEU A 311 -6.60 -7.50 18.33
C LEU A 311 -6.11 -8.93 18.05
N SER A 312 -6.45 -9.45 16.87
CA SER A 312 -6.11 -10.78 16.39
C SER A 312 -5.98 -10.77 14.87
N PHE A 313 -5.44 -11.83 14.30
CA PHE A 313 -5.36 -12.07 12.86
C PHE A 313 -5.83 -13.49 12.50
N GLY A 314 -6.27 -14.25 13.51
CA GLY A 314 -6.65 -15.64 13.35
C GLY A 314 -8.05 -15.80 12.77
N GLN A 315 -8.23 -16.91 12.06
CA GLN A 315 -9.45 -17.22 11.31
C GLN A 315 -10.65 -17.69 12.17
N ASP A 316 -10.47 -18.01 13.46
CA ASP A 316 -11.56 -18.39 14.38
C ASP A 316 -12.23 -17.17 15.04
N ARG A 317 -11.89 -15.95 14.59
CA ARG A 317 -12.29 -14.68 15.21
C ARG A 317 -13.05 -13.81 14.21
N PRO A 318 -14.05 -13.03 14.65
CA PRO A 318 -14.75 -12.14 13.75
C PRO A 318 -13.87 -10.96 13.34
N LEU A 319 -14.24 -10.30 12.25
CA LEU A 319 -13.46 -9.22 11.66
C LEU A 319 -13.33 -8.02 12.61
N PHE A 320 -12.21 -7.32 12.57
CA PHE A 320 -12.03 -6.06 13.29
C PHE A 320 -12.40 -4.90 12.35
N TYR A 321 -13.13 -3.92 12.88
CA TYR A 321 -13.35 -2.63 12.21
C TYR A 321 -12.86 -1.49 13.10
N GLN A 322 -12.32 -0.42 12.50
CA GLN A 322 -11.54 0.55 13.26
C GLN A 322 -12.31 1.34 14.33
N ARG A 323 -13.61 1.52 14.17
CA ARG A 323 -14.37 2.56 14.89
C ARG A 323 -15.77 2.09 15.24
N PRO A 324 -16.32 2.48 16.40
CA PRO A 324 -17.73 2.26 16.71
C PRO A 324 -18.63 2.84 15.62
N LEU A 325 -19.77 2.20 15.40
CA LEU A 325 -20.78 2.67 14.45
C LEU A 325 -21.90 3.38 15.22
N VAL A 326 -22.47 4.42 14.61
CA VAL A 326 -23.62 5.16 15.16
C VAL A 326 -24.91 4.62 14.51
N ASN A 327 -26.01 4.54 15.24
CA ASN A 327 -27.28 4.02 14.71
C ASN A 327 -28.35 5.13 14.65
N PRO A 328 -29.17 5.22 13.59
CA PRO A 328 -29.07 4.52 12.30
C PRO A 328 -27.85 4.97 11.49
N THR A 329 -27.32 4.10 10.62
CA THR A 329 -26.28 4.51 9.68
C THR A 329 -26.23 3.68 8.42
N THR A 330 -25.92 4.32 7.30
CA THR A 330 -25.52 3.70 6.04
C THR A 330 -24.01 3.40 5.99
N GLU A 331 -23.24 3.94 6.93
CA GLU A 331 -21.79 3.77 7.07
C GLU A 331 -21.43 2.29 6.98
N GLN A 332 -20.39 2.00 6.21
CA GLN A 332 -19.85 0.67 6.09
C GLN A 332 -18.74 0.46 7.13
N PRO A 333 -18.70 -0.69 7.84
CA PRO A 333 -17.62 -0.95 8.79
C PRO A 333 -16.26 -0.92 8.10
N MET A 334 -15.35 -0.08 8.59
CA MET A 334 -14.02 0.08 8.01
C MET A 334 -13.08 -1.04 8.47
N LEU A 335 -13.06 -2.12 7.69
CA LEU A 335 -12.31 -3.36 7.94
C LEU A 335 -10.83 -3.22 7.61
N VAL A 336 -9.95 -3.67 8.51
CA VAL A 336 -8.50 -3.51 8.31
C VAL A 336 -7.91 -4.66 7.49
N PRO A 337 -7.42 -4.41 6.25
CA PRO A 337 -6.83 -5.46 5.43
C PRO A 337 -5.43 -5.87 5.95
N VAL A 338 -5.09 -7.14 5.77
CA VAL A 338 -3.69 -7.58 5.86
C VAL A 338 -3.10 -7.54 4.47
N LEU A 339 -1.95 -6.88 4.33
CA LEU A 339 -1.34 -6.59 3.02
C LEU A 339 -0.11 -7.49 2.82
N GLN A 340 0.32 -7.70 1.59
CA GLN A 340 1.51 -8.50 1.25
C GLN A 340 2.74 -7.98 1.98
N VAL A 341 2.82 -6.66 2.07
CA VAL A 341 3.89 -5.99 2.76
C VAL A 341 3.89 -6.41 4.27
N HIS A 342 2.72 -6.73 4.87
CA HIS A 342 2.54 -7.14 6.28
C HIS A 342 3.06 -8.54 6.57
N SER A 343 2.80 -9.48 5.67
CA SER A 343 3.31 -10.84 5.72
C SER A 343 3.32 -11.40 4.30
N LEU A 344 4.44 -11.97 3.89
CA LEU A 344 4.69 -12.42 2.51
C LEU A 344 4.09 -13.80 2.22
N THR A 345 4.20 -14.70 3.19
CA THR A 345 4.07 -16.14 2.99
C THR A 345 3.27 -16.80 4.11
N ASP A 346 3.06 -16.15 5.24
CA ASP A 346 2.34 -16.76 6.35
C ASP A 346 0.85 -16.91 6.09
N GLU A 347 0.30 -17.96 6.69
CA GLU A 347 -1.11 -18.26 6.76
C GLU A 347 -1.61 -18.02 8.19
N PRO A 348 -2.85 -17.52 8.38
CA PRO A 348 -3.40 -17.31 9.71
C PRO A 348 -3.74 -18.63 10.40
N GLY A 349 -3.19 -18.87 11.58
CA GLY A 349 -3.67 -19.90 12.48
C GLY A 349 -5.06 -19.58 13.03
N GLY A 350 -5.74 -20.58 13.62
CA GLY A 350 -7.09 -20.40 14.14
C GLY A 350 -7.23 -19.27 15.16
N ARG A 351 -6.26 -19.12 16.08
CA ARG A 351 -6.34 -18.19 17.23
C ARG A 351 -5.15 -17.24 17.32
N ASP A 352 -4.56 -16.90 16.18
CA ASP A 352 -3.37 -16.07 16.14
C ASP A 352 -3.69 -14.65 16.61
N ASN A 353 -3.09 -14.25 17.73
CA ASN A 353 -3.31 -12.92 18.32
C ASN A 353 -2.28 -11.90 17.83
N THR A 354 -1.18 -12.39 17.26
CA THR A 354 -0.18 -11.60 16.57
C THR A 354 -0.30 -11.87 15.09
N LEU A 355 0.07 -10.89 14.28
CA LEU A 355 0.26 -11.12 12.86
C LEU A 355 1.36 -12.21 12.75
N PRO A 356 1.10 -13.34 12.08
CA PRO A 356 2.16 -14.30 11.85
C PRO A 356 3.15 -13.62 10.91
N ILE A 357 4.38 -13.51 11.38
CA ILE A 357 5.51 -12.98 10.63
C ILE A 357 6.53 -14.11 10.61
N GLU A 358 6.81 -14.61 9.41
CA GLU A 358 7.87 -15.59 9.20
C GLU A 358 9.19 -14.98 9.69
N GLY A 359 9.90 -15.74 10.51
CA GLY A 359 11.12 -15.25 11.14
C GLY A 359 12.20 -14.94 10.11
N GLY A 360 12.42 -13.65 9.84
CA GLY A 360 13.63 -13.14 9.23
C GLY A 360 13.39 -12.18 8.07
N GLU A 361 14.17 -11.11 8.07
CA GLU A 361 14.19 -10.02 7.07
C GLU A 361 14.48 -10.49 5.61
N CYS A 362 14.70 -11.80 5.37
CA CYS A 362 15.35 -12.34 4.18
C CYS A 362 14.50 -13.28 3.32
N VAL A 363 13.24 -13.50 3.73
CA VAL A 363 12.23 -14.25 2.97
C VAL A 363 12.11 -13.71 1.53
N GLU A 364 12.38 -12.42 1.33
CA GLU A 364 12.41 -11.72 0.03
C GLU A 364 13.49 -12.22 -0.93
N ILE A 365 14.70 -12.45 -0.41
CA ILE A 365 15.86 -12.94 -1.17
C ILE A 365 15.68 -14.43 -1.48
N GLU A 366 15.01 -15.15 -0.58
CA GLU A 366 14.84 -16.60 -0.68
C GLU A 366 13.65 -17.02 -1.57
N ASN A 367 12.55 -16.26 -1.58
CA ASN A 367 11.30 -16.69 -2.21
C ASN A 367 10.97 -16.03 -3.57
N GLY A 368 11.87 -15.22 -4.14
CA GLY A 368 11.76 -14.76 -5.53
C GLY A 368 10.66 -13.72 -5.80
N TRP A 369 10.31 -12.92 -4.79
CA TRP A 369 9.31 -11.85 -4.86
C TRP A 369 9.75 -10.62 -5.67
N THR A 370 11.06 -10.39 -5.73
CA THR A 370 11.72 -9.38 -6.55
C THR A 370 12.51 -10.05 -7.67
N GLN A 371 12.49 -9.45 -8.86
CA GLN A 371 13.35 -9.93 -9.95
C GLN A 371 14.81 -9.80 -9.51
N ARG A 372 15.58 -10.90 -9.62
CA ARG A 372 16.99 -10.88 -9.24
C ARG A 372 17.86 -10.40 -10.40
N ALA A 373 18.83 -9.55 -10.08
CA ALA A 373 19.81 -9.07 -11.04
C ALA A 373 20.75 -10.20 -11.50
N ASN A 374 21.43 -9.98 -12.62
CA ASN A 374 22.44 -10.91 -13.13
C ASN A 374 23.57 -11.09 -12.10
N GLU A 375 23.81 -12.32 -11.65
CA GLU A 375 24.81 -12.64 -10.63
C GLU A 375 26.24 -12.23 -11.02
N ASP A 376 26.55 -12.20 -12.32
CA ASP A 376 27.85 -11.79 -12.85
C ASP A 376 28.10 -10.27 -12.74
N GLY A 377 27.09 -9.50 -12.37
CA GLY A 377 27.12 -8.04 -12.35
C GLY A 377 26.75 -7.40 -13.67
N ALA A 378 26.72 -6.07 -13.68
CA ALA A 378 26.35 -5.29 -14.87
C ALA A 378 27.21 -4.04 -15.04
N THR A 379 27.40 -3.65 -16.30
CA THR A 379 27.99 -2.36 -16.67
C THR A 379 26.99 -1.58 -17.52
N PHE A 380 26.58 -0.41 -17.01
CA PHE A 380 25.70 0.51 -17.71
C PHE A 380 26.53 1.63 -18.35
N ASN A 381 26.39 1.82 -19.66
CA ASN A 381 27.01 2.93 -20.39
C ASN A 381 25.98 4.05 -20.54
N VAL A 382 25.77 4.84 -19.48
CA VAL A 382 24.69 5.82 -19.39
C VAL A 382 25.17 7.13 -18.80
N VAL A 383 24.64 8.24 -19.31
CA VAL A 383 24.75 9.56 -18.69
C VAL A 383 23.40 9.92 -18.08
N ILE A 384 23.39 10.22 -16.79
CA ILE A 384 22.17 10.51 -16.03
C ILE A 384 22.23 11.96 -15.59
N ALA A 385 21.27 12.76 -16.05
CA ALA A 385 21.04 14.11 -15.57
C ALA A 385 19.67 14.15 -14.88
N SER A 386 19.65 14.37 -13.56
CA SER A 386 18.42 14.34 -12.77
C SER A 386 18.46 15.35 -11.62
N GLY A 387 17.30 15.58 -11.01
CA GLY A 387 17.24 16.16 -9.67
C GLY A 387 17.46 15.09 -8.60
N ASP A 388 18.00 15.50 -7.45
CA ASP A 388 18.13 14.64 -6.26
C ASP A 388 16.84 14.68 -5.42
N SER A 389 16.43 13.53 -4.88
CA SER A 389 15.26 13.44 -4.01
C SER A 389 15.46 14.33 -2.77
N PRO A 390 14.48 15.16 -2.38
CA PRO A 390 14.57 15.88 -1.12
C PRO A 390 14.52 14.88 0.06
N PRO A 391 15.40 15.00 1.06
CA PRO A 391 15.32 14.16 2.24
C PRO A 391 14.16 14.60 3.12
N ARG A 392 13.60 13.68 3.90
CA ARG A 392 12.75 14.06 5.03
C ARG A 392 13.57 14.80 6.11
N PRO A 393 12.94 15.62 6.98
CA PRO A 393 13.65 16.31 8.06
C PRO A 393 14.50 15.40 8.97
N GLU A 394 14.11 14.11 9.07
CA GLU A 394 14.75 13.08 9.90
C GLU A 394 15.66 12.14 9.08
N GLU A 395 15.89 12.44 7.79
CA GLU A 395 16.61 11.57 6.87
C GLU A 395 17.88 12.24 6.32
N TYR A 396 18.96 11.47 6.18
CA TYR A 396 20.18 11.96 5.54
C TYR A 396 20.00 12.06 4.03
N ASN A 397 20.63 13.05 3.38
CA ASN A 397 20.47 13.31 1.93
C ASN A 397 21.06 12.23 1.00
N GLY A 398 21.40 11.02 1.49
CA GLY A 398 21.80 9.79 0.77
C GLY A 398 22.87 9.87 -0.34
N GLY A 399 23.42 11.05 -0.64
CA GLY A 399 24.48 11.26 -1.63
C GLY A 399 24.14 10.74 -3.03
N VAL A 400 25.17 10.40 -3.80
CA VAL A 400 25.06 9.82 -5.16
C VAL A 400 24.26 8.50 -5.17
N GLU A 401 24.11 7.85 -4.02
CA GLU A 401 23.31 6.64 -3.89
C GLU A 401 21.81 6.89 -4.09
N ASN A 402 21.33 8.10 -3.80
CA ASN A 402 19.96 8.53 -4.08
C ASN A 402 19.71 8.91 -5.54
N PHE A 403 20.78 9.07 -6.33
CA PHE A 403 20.68 9.54 -7.71
C PHE A 403 20.25 8.42 -8.68
N VAL A 404 20.51 7.15 -8.35
CA VAL A 404 20.13 5.99 -9.17
C VAL A 404 19.55 4.88 -8.29
N ARG A 405 18.28 4.56 -8.49
CA ARG A 405 17.61 3.43 -7.84
C ARG A 405 17.48 2.25 -8.79
N TYR A 406 17.65 1.05 -8.24
CA TYR A 406 17.47 -0.20 -8.96
C TYR A 406 16.18 -0.84 -8.47
N LEU A 407 15.42 -1.42 -9.39
CA LEU A 407 14.16 -2.11 -9.09
C LEU A 407 14.37 -3.62 -8.90
N GLU A 408 15.51 -4.16 -9.32
CA GLU A 408 15.88 -5.55 -9.11
C GLU A 408 16.50 -5.79 -7.73
N ASN A 409 16.51 -7.04 -7.31
CA ASN A 409 17.30 -7.52 -6.20
C ASN A 409 18.76 -7.71 -6.62
N TRP A 410 19.63 -6.83 -6.13
CA TRP A 410 21.07 -6.91 -6.37
C TRP A 410 21.86 -7.56 -5.23
N ARG A 411 21.25 -8.41 -4.40
CA ARG A 411 21.98 -9.21 -3.39
C ARG A 411 22.57 -10.49 -3.99
N GLN A 412 23.71 -10.90 -3.46
CA GLN A 412 24.28 -12.21 -3.77
C GLN A 412 23.43 -13.37 -3.22
N ALA A 413 23.54 -14.54 -3.85
CA ALA A 413 22.77 -15.73 -3.47
C ALA A 413 23.21 -16.21 -2.09
N GLY A 414 22.25 -16.50 -1.20
CA GLY A 414 22.56 -16.92 0.17
C GLY A 414 23.11 -15.80 1.05
N GLY A 415 23.06 -14.55 0.60
CA GLY A 415 23.26 -13.38 1.46
C GLY A 415 22.15 -13.29 2.50
N THR A 416 22.51 -12.93 3.74
CA THR A 416 21.55 -12.54 4.76
C THR A 416 21.32 -11.03 4.67
N CYS A 417 20.27 -10.53 5.32
CA CYS A 417 19.91 -9.11 5.34
C CYS A 417 20.88 -8.29 6.19
N ALA A 418 21.63 -8.97 7.06
CA ALA A 418 22.80 -8.44 7.75
C ALA A 418 24.06 -8.41 6.86
N ASN A 419 24.15 -9.30 5.86
CA ASN A 419 25.28 -9.39 4.94
C ASN A 419 24.98 -8.65 3.64
N ASN A 420 25.42 -7.40 3.59
CA ASN A 420 25.10 -6.47 2.51
C ASN A 420 25.87 -6.71 1.19
N GLU A 421 26.42 -7.89 0.95
CA GLU A 421 27.22 -8.15 -0.26
C GLU A 421 26.33 -8.10 -1.51
N GLY A 422 26.42 -6.98 -2.23
CA GLY A 422 25.69 -6.77 -3.46
C GLY A 422 26.43 -7.37 -4.67
N ILE A 423 25.67 -7.76 -5.66
CA ILE A 423 26.13 -8.00 -7.03
C ILE A 423 26.76 -6.70 -7.55
N PRO A 424 27.96 -6.73 -8.16
CA PRO A 424 28.67 -5.53 -8.55
C PRO A 424 28.03 -4.82 -9.75
N VAL A 425 27.85 -3.52 -9.64
CA VAL A 425 27.42 -2.65 -10.75
C VAL A 425 28.49 -1.60 -11.06
N ARG A 426 28.71 -1.37 -12.35
CA ARG A 426 29.53 -0.28 -12.88
C ARG A 426 28.67 0.66 -13.73
N ILE A 427 28.87 1.96 -13.57
CA ILE A 427 28.36 2.96 -14.50
C ILE A 427 29.57 3.57 -15.21
N SER A 428 29.62 3.37 -16.52
CA SER A 428 30.63 3.98 -17.40
C SER A 428 29.96 5.16 -18.12
N GLY A 429 29.98 6.32 -17.48
CA GLY A 429 29.33 7.53 -17.97
C GLY A 429 29.43 8.68 -16.96
N SER A 430 28.41 9.53 -16.91
CA SER A 430 28.42 10.74 -16.07
C SER A 430 27.13 10.88 -15.28
N LEU A 431 27.23 11.38 -14.05
CA LEU A 431 26.09 11.69 -13.18
C LEU A 431 26.08 13.21 -12.97
N ILE A 432 24.99 13.86 -13.38
CA ILE A 432 24.84 15.33 -13.33
C ILE A 432 23.61 15.67 -12.50
N GLN A 433 23.81 16.06 -11.25
CA GLN A 433 22.75 16.61 -10.40
C GLN A 433 22.61 18.11 -10.68
N PHE A 434 21.44 18.56 -11.13
CA PHE A 434 21.22 19.97 -11.50
C PHE A 434 20.05 20.66 -10.79
N LYS A 435 19.26 19.93 -9.99
CA LYS A 435 18.17 20.47 -9.16
C LYS A 435 17.74 19.50 -8.05
N ARG A 436 16.72 19.86 -7.26
CA ARG A 436 15.92 18.89 -6.50
C ARG A 436 14.86 18.26 -7.40
N ALA A 437 14.62 16.96 -7.24
CA ALA A 437 13.57 16.26 -7.95
C ALA A 437 12.20 16.83 -7.56
N ALA A 438 11.32 17.04 -8.55
CA ALA A 438 9.92 17.44 -8.33
C ALA A 438 8.95 16.23 -8.37
N TYR A 439 9.45 15.07 -8.79
CA TYR A 439 8.72 13.82 -8.91
C TYR A 439 9.43 12.82 -7.99
N ASP A 440 9.14 12.88 -6.69
CA ASP A 440 9.83 12.05 -5.71
C ASP A 440 9.23 10.64 -5.71
N THR A 441 10.02 9.64 -6.13
CA THR A 441 9.58 8.24 -6.24
C THR A 441 9.68 7.50 -4.90
N ALA A 442 9.16 8.11 -3.84
CA ALA A 442 9.15 7.64 -2.44
C ALA A 442 10.49 7.84 -1.67
N PRO A 443 10.44 8.05 -0.33
CA PRO A 443 11.63 8.28 0.52
C PRO A 443 12.58 7.06 0.55
N PHE A 444 13.83 7.22 1.00
CA PHE A 444 14.77 6.10 1.12
C PHE A 444 14.45 5.23 2.35
N VAL A 445 14.05 5.87 3.45
CA VAL A 445 13.48 5.20 4.63
C VAL A 445 11.98 5.51 4.71
N HIS A 446 11.15 4.46 4.69
CA HIS A 446 9.69 4.64 4.67
C HIS A 446 9.10 4.79 6.05
N ALA A 447 9.73 4.16 7.04
CA ALA A 447 9.41 4.26 8.45
C ALA A 447 10.45 5.17 9.14
N ASN A 448 10.08 5.83 10.25
CA ASN A 448 11.04 6.59 11.05
C ASN A 448 12.13 5.63 11.60
N GLU A 449 13.34 6.09 11.87
CA GLU A 449 14.42 5.31 12.51
C GLU A 449 13.99 4.64 13.83
N ASN A 450 12.97 5.17 14.50
CA ASN A 450 12.34 4.64 15.71
C ASN A 450 11.15 3.70 15.44
N ALA A 451 10.94 3.24 14.21
CA ALA A 451 9.81 2.39 13.81
C ALA A 451 9.66 1.09 14.62
N GLY A 452 10.76 0.59 15.19
CA GLY A 452 10.75 -0.56 16.10
C GLY A 452 10.12 -0.28 17.46
N GLU A 453 10.12 0.98 17.92
CA GLU A 453 9.63 1.42 19.24
C GLU A 453 8.34 2.24 19.15
N GLU A 454 8.14 2.99 18.07
CA GLU A 454 6.96 3.81 17.82
C GLU A 454 5.94 3.09 16.92
N PRO A 455 4.63 3.32 17.08
CA PRO A 455 3.64 2.96 16.06
C PRO A 455 4.07 3.63 14.76
N VAL A 456 4.56 2.85 13.79
CA VAL A 456 4.74 3.38 12.44
C VAL A 456 3.34 3.75 11.98
N PRO A 457 3.05 5.03 11.73
CA PRO A 457 1.81 5.41 11.08
C PRO A 457 1.87 4.68 9.75
N THR A 458 1.13 3.58 9.61
CA THR A 458 1.12 2.95 8.32
C THR A 458 0.46 3.98 7.43
N ARG A 459 1.10 4.28 6.29
CA ARG A 459 0.55 5.27 5.35
C ARG A 459 -0.91 4.96 5.04
N PHE A 460 -1.34 3.69 5.18
CA PHE A 460 -2.66 3.08 5.00
C PHE A 460 -3.78 3.50 5.95
N GLY A 461 -3.55 4.43 6.89
CA GLY A 461 -4.60 4.97 7.75
C GLY A 461 -4.98 4.05 8.93
N TYR A 462 -4.15 3.07 9.27
CA TYR A 462 -4.32 2.21 10.43
C TYR A 462 -2.99 1.76 11.03
N ASP A 463 -2.90 1.72 12.36
CA ASP A 463 -1.64 1.31 12.99
C ASP A 463 -1.55 -0.21 13.17
N ILE A 464 -0.33 -0.71 13.01
CA ILE A 464 0.10 -2.00 13.54
C ILE A 464 1.23 -1.70 14.52
N THR A 465 0.99 -2.04 15.78
CA THR A 465 1.92 -1.81 16.88
C THR A 465 2.99 -2.91 16.94
N GLY A 466 4.13 -2.62 17.58
CA GLY A 466 5.17 -3.64 17.82
C GLY A 466 4.64 -4.90 18.51
N ARG A 467 3.69 -4.76 19.44
CA ARG A 467 3.05 -5.92 20.11
C ARG A 467 2.29 -6.84 19.14
N GLN A 468 1.78 -6.31 18.03
CA GLN A 468 1.06 -7.09 17.02
C GLN A 468 2.01 -7.79 16.03
N ARG A 469 3.25 -7.30 15.87
CA ARG A 469 4.24 -7.80 14.91
C ARG A 469 5.20 -8.85 15.49
N GLY A 470 5.17 -9.08 16.80
CA GLY A 470 6.27 -9.77 17.48
C GLY A 470 7.42 -8.80 17.81
N GLY A 471 8.58 -9.29 18.25
CA GLY A 471 9.68 -8.42 18.70
C GLY A 471 10.14 -7.39 17.64
N ALA A 472 10.74 -6.28 18.07
CA ALA A 472 11.16 -5.16 17.20
C ALA A 472 12.12 -5.54 16.04
N ASN A 473 12.73 -6.72 16.10
CA ASN A 473 13.63 -7.26 15.07
C ASN A 473 12.89 -7.91 13.87
N PHE A 474 11.56 -7.89 13.88
CA PHE A 474 10.73 -8.58 12.89
C PHE A 474 9.77 -7.60 12.20
N MET A 475 10.30 -6.49 11.70
CA MET A 475 9.56 -5.74 10.69
C MET A 475 9.77 -6.43 9.34
N PRO A 476 8.76 -7.10 8.74
CA PRO A 476 8.94 -7.78 7.46
C PRO A 476 9.26 -6.82 6.30
N TYR A 477 9.15 -5.52 6.57
CA TYR A 477 9.30 -4.39 5.66
C TYR A 477 10.56 -3.61 5.86
N ALA A 478 11.29 -3.88 6.92
CA ALA A 478 12.38 -3.05 7.29
C ALA A 478 13.44 -4.02 7.74
N THR A 479 14.58 -3.99 7.06
CA THR A 479 15.82 -4.21 7.80
C THR A 479 15.69 -3.41 9.10
N ALA A 480 16.22 -3.88 10.23
CA ALA A 480 16.10 -3.23 11.55
C ALA A 480 16.36 -1.70 11.61
N SER A 481 16.80 -1.08 10.49
CA SER A 481 16.91 0.34 10.15
C SER A 481 15.72 1.04 9.44
N GLY A 482 14.58 0.41 9.13
CA GLY A 482 13.39 1.08 8.54
C GLY A 482 13.28 1.08 6.99
N GLN A 483 14.13 0.33 6.28
CA GLN A 483 14.23 0.32 4.81
C GLN A 483 13.34 -0.74 4.14
N LEU A 484 12.45 -0.35 3.22
CA LEU A 484 11.59 -1.30 2.49
C LEU A 484 12.38 -2.27 1.58
N PRO A 485 11.91 -3.53 1.44
CA PRO A 485 12.58 -4.55 0.63
C PRO A 485 12.52 -4.30 -0.89
N TYR A 486 11.81 -3.27 -1.37
CA TYR A 486 11.85 -2.91 -2.79
C TYR A 486 13.24 -2.42 -3.24
N TYR A 487 14.10 -2.03 -2.29
CA TYR A 487 15.41 -1.51 -2.60
C TYR A 487 16.53 -2.36 -2.00
N MET A 488 17.10 -3.20 -2.85
CA MET A 488 18.24 -4.04 -2.53
C MET A 488 19.44 -3.62 -3.38
N ALA A 489 20.25 -2.71 -2.82
CA ALA A 489 21.31 -2.04 -3.56
C ALA A 489 22.42 -2.99 -4.04
N PRO A 490 22.97 -2.75 -5.24
CA PRO A 490 24.18 -3.44 -5.71
C PRO A 490 25.42 -2.98 -4.96
N THR A 491 26.50 -3.75 -5.09
CA THR A 491 27.84 -3.25 -4.77
C THR A 491 28.22 -2.23 -5.84
N ARG A 492 28.11 -0.95 -5.52
CA ARG A 492 28.44 0.14 -6.43
C ARG A 492 29.94 0.20 -6.64
N ARG A 493 30.38 -0.09 -7.86
CA ARG A 493 31.75 0.20 -8.34
C ARG A 493 31.78 1.49 -9.15
N TYR A 494 30.93 2.41 -8.75
CA TYR A 494 30.81 3.77 -9.24
C TYR A 494 30.53 4.65 -8.01
N GLY A 495 31.04 5.87 -8.04
CA GLY A 495 31.16 6.72 -6.85
C GLY A 495 32.58 7.25 -6.82
N PHE A 496 32.72 8.57 -6.70
CA PHE A 496 34.01 9.24 -6.58
C PHE A 496 34.13 9.75 -5.15
N ASP A 497 35.30 9.53 -4.55
CA ASP A 497 35.69 10.28 -3.36
C ASP A 497 35.94 11.72 -3.80
N VAL A 498 35.23 12.66 -3.20
CA VAL A 498 35.19 14.05 -3.66
C VAL A 498 36.44 14.77 -3.18
N ALA A 499 37.58 14.53 -3.84
CA ALA A 499 38.48 15.65 -4.09
C ALA A 499 37.77 16.50 -5.14
N LEU A 500 37.14 17.60 -4.70
CA LEU A 500 36.48 18.60 -5.56
C LEU A 500 37.38 18.95 -6.73
N LEU A 501 37.16 18.31 -7.89
CA LEU A 501 37.90 18.60 -9.10
C LEU A 501 37.07 19.60 -9.90
N THR A 502 37.45 20.86 -9.82
CA THR A 502 36.88 21.93 -10.63
C THR A 502 37.38 21.76 -12.06
N GLN A 503 36.54 21.16 -12.91
CA GLN A 503 36.78 21.11 -14.35
C GLN A 503 35.77 21.97 -15.09
N LEU A 504 36.20 22.57 -16.20
CA LEU A 504 35.27 23.20 -17.13
C LEU A 504 34.29 22.13 -17.65
N PRO A 505 32.98 22.42 -17.69
CA PRO A 505 32.00 21.47 -18.18
C PRO A 505 32.31 21.09 -19.63
N ASP A 506 32.18 19.81 -19.95
CA ASP A 506 32.27 19.35 -21.33
C ASP A 506 31.07 19.84 -22.16
N LEU A 507 31.09 19.59 -23.48
CA LEU A 507 30.06 20.09 -24.39
C LEU A 507 28.64 19.60 -24.00
N PHE A 508 28.53 18.40 -23.41
CA PHE A 508 27.26 17.87 -22.92
C PHE A 508 26.82 18.56 -21.62
N SER A 509 27.71 18.66 -20.62
CA SER A 509 27.44 19.25 -19.31
C SER A 509 27.21 20.75 -19.39
N SER A 510 27.73 21.43 -20.43
CA SER A 510 27.47 22.85 -20.71
C SER A 510 25.98 23.16 -20.93
N ARG A 511 25.17 22.16 -21.30
CA ARG A 511 23.72 22.33 -21.47
C ARG A 511 22.95 22.31 -20.14
N PHE A 512 23.55 21.80 -19.08
CA PHE A 512 22.92 21.60 -17.76
C PHE A 512 23.54 22.47 -16.67
N THR A 513 24.58 23.24 -17.00
CA THR A 513 25.27 24.15 -16.10
C THR A 513 24.93 25.57 -16.47
N THR A 514 24.58 26.39 -15.49
CA THR A 514 24.55 27.83 -15.67
C THR A 514 25.98 28.37 -15.60
N PRO A 515 26.35 29.38 -16.42
CA PRO A 515 27.63 30.06 -16.25
C PRO A 515 27.76 30.52 -14.81
N SER A 516 28.90 30.24 -14.18
CA SER A 516 29.13 30.62 -12.78
C SER A 516 28.89 32.13 -12.61
N ALA A 517 28.13 32.52 -11.58
CA ALA A 517 27.87 33.91 -11.26
C ALA A 517 29.08 34.62 -10.62
N GLY A 518 30.18 33.91 -10.39
CA GLY A 518 31.41 34.42 -9.80
C GLY A 518 32.51 33.36 -9.70
N ASP A 519 33.61 33.71 -9.05
CA ASP A 519 34.64 32.75 -8.68
C ASP A 519 34.08 31.72 -7.67
N PRO A 520 34.50 30.45 -7.73
CA PRO A 520 34.04 29.44 -6.77
C PRO A 520 34.44 29.82 -5.33
N ASP A 521 33.57 29.52 -4.37
CA ASP A 521 33.90 29.63 -2.94
C ASP A 521 34.92 28.54 -2.57
N GLU A 522 36.21 28.87 -2.65
CA GLU A 522 37.31 27.98 -2.29
C GLU A 522 37.49 27.94 -0.77
N PHE A 523 36.89 26.93 -0.12
CA PHE A 523 37.11 26.66 1.32
C PHE A 523 38.39 25.86 1.60
N PHE A 524 38.99 25.29 0.56
CA PHE A 524 40.20 24.49 0.65
C PHE A 524 41.30 25.14 -0.17
N ARG A 525 42.46 25.35 0.45
CA ARG A 525 43.67 25.75 -0.28
C ARG A 525 44.17 24.54 -1.06
N GLU A 526 44.08 24.59 -2.38
CA GLU A 526 44.85 23.67 -3.21
C GLU A 526 46.34 23.95 -2.98
N VAL A 527 47.01 23.00 -2.31
CA VAL A 527 48.45 23.04 -2.13
C VAL A 527 49.11 22.51 -3.38
N SER A 528 50.15 23.21 -3.85
CA SER A 528 50.96 22.72 -4.97
C SER A 528 51.39 21.28 -4.69
N ARG A 529 51.54 20.48 -5.75
CA ARG A 529 52.16 19.14 -5.64
C ARG A 529 53.59 19.21 -5.10
N ASP A 530 54.23 20.37 -5.22
CA ASP A 530 55.56 20.67 -4.68
C ASP A 530 55.50 21.17 -3.23
N ASP A 531 54.33 21.20 -2.58
CA ASP A 531 54.24 21.55 -1.15
C ASP A 531 54.89 20.43 -0.31
N PRO A 532 55.79 20.75 0.64
CA PRO A 532 56.50 19.74 1.45
C PRO A 532 55.59 18.75 2.18
N TRP A 533 54.38 19.17 2.55
CA TRP A 533 53.40 18.30 3.18
C TRP A 533 52.83 17.26 2.20
N VAL A 534 52.54 17.67 0.96
CA VAL A 534 52.07 16.78 -0.11
C VAL A 534 53.18 15.83 -0.54
N GLU A 535 54.43 16.30 -0.65
CA GLU A 535 55.59 15.46 -0.94
C GLU A 535 55.79 14.37 0.12
N THR A 536 55.61 14.71 1.40
CA THR A 536 55.73 13.75 2.51
C THR A 536 54.69 12.63 2.39
N LEU A 537 53.46 12.95 1.96
CA LEU A 537 52.40 11.96 1.76
C LEU A 537 52.66 11.11 0.51
N LEU A 538 53.10 11.72 -0.59
CA LEU A 538 53.40 11.02 -1.85
C LEU A 538 54.70 10.21 -1.80
N CYS A 539 55.61 10.49 -0.88
CA CYS A 539 56.86 9.75 -0.70
C CYS A 539 56.92 9.00 0.63
N ALA A 540 55.77 8.82 1.28
CA ALA A 540 55.64 7.97 2.45
C ALA A 540 56.00 6.53 2.09
N LYS A 541 56.69 5.84 3.02
CA LYS A 541 57.06 4.43 2.88
C LYS A 541 56.23 3.58 3.82
N GLU A 542 55.87 2.39 3.37
CA GLU A 542 55.21 1.41 4.22
C GLU A 542 56.13 0.99 5.36
N LYS A 543 55.57 0.93 6.57
CA LYS A 543 56.28 0.66 7.82
C LYS A 543 57.02 -0.69 7.82
N ASP A 544 56.48 -1.69 7.12
CA ASP A 544 56.93 -3.09 7.22
C ASP A 544 57.61 -3.64 5.94
N GLY A 545 57.87 -2.79 4.94
CA GLY A 545 58.45 -3.25 3.67
C GLY A 545 59.38 -2.27 2.96
N GLY A 546 59.44 -1.00 3.39
CA GLY A 546 60.28 0.03 2.77
C GLY A 546 59.92 0.38 1.32
N ALA A 547 58.86 -0.23 0.78
CA ALA A 547 58.25 0.11 -0.49
C ALA A 547 57.55 1.47 -0.36
N ASP A 548 57.60 2.26 -1.43
CA ASP A 548 56.93 3.54 -1.48
C ASP A 548 55.41 3.32 -1.57
N ALA A 549 54.64 4.08 -0.79
CA ALA A 549 53.19 3.95 -0.72
C ALA A 549 52.48 4.33 -2.04
N VAL A 550 53.15 5.08 -2.91
CA VAL A 550 52.72 5.38 -4.28
C VAL A 550 53.91 5.33 -5.24
N ASN A 551 53.62 5.35 -6.56
CA ASN A 551 54.61 5.18 -7.61
C ASN A 551 55.75 6.24 -7.56
N GLN A 552 57.01 5.78 -7.54
CA GLN A 552 58.24 6.60 -7.48
C GLN A 552 58.34 7.72 -8.53
N ARG A 553 57.60 7.64 -9.63
CA ARG A 553 57.60 8.67 -10.67
C ARG A 553 57.19 10.07 -10.15
N TYR A 554 56.51 10.12 -9.00
CA TYR A 554 56.04 11.36 -8.37
C TYR A 554 56.97 11.88 -7.26
N CYS A 555 57.99 11.10 -6.86
CA CYS A 555 59.03 11.54 -5.93
C CYS A 555 60.23 12.06 -6.73
N ARG A 556 60.28 13.38 -6.98
CA ARG A 556 61.44 14.01 -7.63
C ARG A 556 62.41 14.54 -6.58
N LYS A 557 63.71 14.29 -6.83
CA LYS A 557 64.86 14.71 -6.02
C LYS A 557 64.97 16.21 -5.77
#